data_AF-A0A354HTD2-F1
#
_entry.id   AF-A0A354HTD2-F1
#
_cell.length_a   1.000
_cell.length_b   1.000
_cell.length_c   1.000
_cell.angle_alpha   90.00
_cell.angle_beta   90.00
_cell.angle_gamma   90.00
#
_symmetry.space_group_name_H-M   'P 1'
#
loop_
_entity.id
_entity.type
_entity.pdbx_description
1 polymer ?
#
loop_
_entity_poly.entity_id
_entity_poly.type
_entity_poly.pdbx_seq_one_letter_code
_entity_poly.pdbx_strand_id
1 'polypeptide(L)'
;VTTYVESTAGVAEGGRTGLTACVTGILFLLALFFTPLAMMIPSAATAPALIIVGVLMMGAVTGINFDDFTEAFPAFLTIAFMPFTYSIASGIAIGFISYPIVKLVSGKAKEVNWFIYVLAAISLIHFFPQIISWIF
;
A
#
# COMPACT_ATOMS: atom_id res chain seq x y z
N VAL A 1 -5.75 -0.90 -6.80
CA VAL A 1 -5.62 -2.32 -7.21
C VAL A 1 -4.15 -2.66 -7.15
N THR A 2 -3.71 -3.41 -6.15
CA THR A 2 -2.30 -3.80 -6.02
C THR A 2 -2.04 -5.00 -6.91
N THR A 3 -1.18 -4.81 -7.92
CA THR A 3 -0.74 -5.81 -8.91
C THR A 3 -0.22 -7.11 -8.30
N TYR A 4 0.11 -7.12 -7.00
CA TYR A 4 0.61 -8.29 -6.29
C TYR A 4 -0.40 -9.44 -6.22
N VAL A 5 -1.65 -9.20 -5.80
CA VAL A 5 -2.66 -10.26 -5.64
C VAL A 5 -3.10 -10.84 -7.00
N GLU A 6 -3.19 -9.98 -8.01
CA GLU A 6 -3.49 -10.40 -9.38
C GLU A 6 -2.31 -11.16 -10.00
N SER A 7 -1.07 -10.77 -9.69
CA SER A 7 0.13 -11.48 -10.13
C SER A 7 0.32 -12.82 -9.41
N THR A 8 0.00 -12.92 -8.11
CA THR A 8 0.12 -14.19 -7.38
C THR A 8 -0.88 -15.23 -7.88
N ALA A 9 -2.10 -14.82 -8.23
CA ALA A 9 -3.07 -15.68 -8.91
C ALA A 9 -2.55 -16.16 -10.28
N GLY A 10 -1.98 -15.25 -11.08
CA GLY A 10 -1.36 -15.60 -12.35
C GLY A 10 -0.18 -16.59 -12.22
N VAL A 11 0.65 -16.43 -11.18
CA VAL A 11 1.75 -17.36 -10.89
C VAL A 11 1.24 -18.72 -10.41
N ALA A 12 0.16 -18.76 -9.62
CA ALA A 12 -0.47 -20.00 -9.15
C ALA A 12 -1.03 -20.84 -10.30
N GLU A 13 -1.60 -20.18 -11.32
CA GLU A 13 -2.08 -20.81 -12.57
C GLU A 13 -0.95 -21.13 -13.57
N GLY A 14 0.32 -21.02 -13.16
CA GLY A 14 1.49 -21.40 -13.98
C GLY A 14 2.10 -20.25 -14.82
N GLY A 15 1.60 -19.03 -14.69
CA GLY A 15 2.13 -17.82 -15.30
C GLY A 15 3.45 -17.36 -14.68
N ARG A 16 4.55 -18.02 -15.04
CA ARG A 16 5.89 -17.75 -14.48
C ARG A 16 6.82 -16.97 -15.41
N THR A 17 6.32 -16.51 -16.57
CA THR A 17 7.14 -15.87 -17.60
C THR A 17 6.73 -14.43 -17.86
N GLY A 18 7.65 -13.61 -18.34
CA GLY A 18 7.34 -12.24 -18.81
C GLY A 18 6.35 -12.21 -19.97
N LEU A 19 6.22 -13.32 -20.72
CA LEU A 19 5.22 -13.46 -21.77
C LEU A 19 3.79 -13.39 -21.22
N THR A 20 3.55 -13.94 -20.01
CA THR A 20 2.25 -13.85 -19.34
C THR A 20 1.88 -12.39 -19.08
N ALA A 21 2.81 -11.59 -18.55
CA ALA A 21 2.59 -10.16 -18.32
C ALA A 21 2.31 -9.40 -19.63
N CYS A 22 3.05 -9.70 -20.70
CA CYS A 22 2.82 -9.09 -22.02
C CYS A 22 1.44 -9.44 -22.58
N VAL A 23 1.02 -10.71 -22.52
CA VAL A 23 -0.29 -11.14 -23.01
C VAL A 23 -1.41 -10.53 -22.18
N THR A 24 -1.29 -10.52 -20.85
CA THR A 24 -2.27 -9.85 -19.97
C THR A 24 -2.36 -8.36 -20.29
N GLY A 25 -1.24 -7.67 -20.53
CA GLY A 25 -1.23 -6.26 -20.93
C GLY A 25 -1.94 -6.02 -22.28
N ILE A 26 -1.69 -6.86 -23.28
CA ILE A 26 -2.37 -6.78 -24.58
C ILE A 26 -3.87 -7.03 -24.43
N LEU A 27 -4.27 -8.04 -23.66
CA LEU A 27 -5.68 -8.32 -23.39
C LEU A 27 -6.35 -7.17 -22.62
N PHE A 28 -5.62 -6.52 -21.69
CA PHE A 28 -6.12 -5.35 -20.97
C PHE A 28 -6.33 -4.14 -21.90
N LEU A 29 -5.44 -3.93 -22.87
CA LEU A 29 -5.62 -2.93 -23.93
C LEU A 29 -6.83 -3.24 -24.81
N LEU A 30 -7.02 -4.51 -25.19
CA LEU A 30 -8.20 -4.93 -25.96
C LEU A 30 -9.49 -4.78 -25.14
N ALA A 31 -9.44 -5.02 -23.83
CA ALA A 31 -10.57 -4.85 -22.91
C ALA A 31 -11.07 -3.40 -22.85
N LEU A 32 -10.22 -2.40 -23.14
CA LEU A 32 -10.64 -0.99 -23.19
C LEU A 32 -11.74 -0.75 -24.23
N PHE A 33 -11.76 -1.48 -25.34
CA PHE A 33 -12.86 -1.39 -26.33
C PHE A 33 -14.20 -1.91 -25.78
N PHE A 34 -14.16 -2.79 -24.78
CA PHE A 34 -15.33 -3.36 -24.12
C PHE A 34 -15.72 -2.60 -22.83
N THR A 35 -15.05 -1.50 -22.49
CA THR A 35 -15.43 -0.61 -21.38
C THR A 35 -16.92 -0.24 -21.34
N PRO A 36 -17.63 0.05 -22.45
CA PRO A 36 -19.06 0.34 -22.37
C PRO A 36 -19.90 -0.83 -21.81
N LEU A 37 -19.50 -2.09 -22.00
CA LEU A 37 -20.17 -3.22 -21.35
C LEU A 37 -19.88 -3.27 -19.85
N ALA A 38 -18.64 -2.97 -19.44
CA ALA A 38 -18.27 -2.96 -18.02
C ALA A 38 -19.04 -1.89 -17.23
N MET A 39 -19.34 -0.74 -17.86
CA MET A 39 -20.12 0.34 -17.26
C MET A 39 -21.60 0.00 -17.06
N MET A 40 -22.12 -1.08 -17.68
CA MET A 40 -23.49 -1.57 -17.44
C MET A 40 -23.64 -2.29 -16.09
N ILE A 41 -22.52 -2.66 -15.44
CA ILE A 41 -22.53 -3.36 -14.16
C ILE A 41 -22.93 -2.39 -13.05
N PRO A 42 -24.00 -2.67 -12.27
CA PRO A 42 -24.38 -1.82 -11.14
C PRO A 42 -23.27 -1.73 -10.09
N SER A 43 -23.08 -0.55 -9.51
CA SER A 43 -22.08 -0.34 -8.44
C SER A 43 -22.33 -1.19 -7.19
N ALA A 44 -23.58 -1.56 -6.93
CA ALA A 44 -23.93 -2.49 -5.86
C ALA A 44 -23.30 -3.88 -6.06
N ALA A 45 -23.03 -4.30 -7.29
CA ALA A 45 -22.40 -5.58 -7.59
C ALA A 45 -20.88 -5.54 -7.39
N THR A 46 -20.23 -4.38 -7.53
CA THR A 46 -18.78 -4.25 -7.37
C THR A 46 -18.35 -4.11 -5.91
N ALA A 47 -19.20 -3.56 -5.04
CA ALA A 47 -18.93 -3.40 -3.62
C ALA A 47 -18.54 -4.71 -2.89
N PRO A 48 -19.32 -5.81 -2.95
CA PRO A 48 -18.96 -7.06 -2.27
C PRO A 48 -17.65 -7.67 -2.81
N ALA A 49 -17.39 -7.52 -4.11
CA ALA A 49 -16.13 -7.97 -4.70
C ALA A 49 -14.93 -7.20 -4.11
N LEU A 50 -15.03 -5.88 -3.98
CA LEU A 50 -14.00 -5.04 -3.37
C LEU A 50 -13.78 -5.35 -1.88
N ILE A 51 -14.84 -5.69 -1.14
CA ILE A 51 -14.73 -6.13 0.27
C ILE A 51 -13.91 -7.41 0.37
N ILE A 52 -14.22 -8.43 -0.45
CA ILE A 52 -13.49 -9.70 -0.45
C ILE A 52 -12.01 -9.47 -0.81
N VAL A 53 -11.75 -8.65 -1.83
CA VAL A 53 -10.37 -8.30 -2.23
C VAL A 53 -9.64 -7.62 -1.07
N GLY A 54 -10.27 -6.68 -0.36
CA GLY A 54 -9.71 -6.04 0.82
C GLY A 54 -9.36 -7.04 1.93
N VAL A 55 -10.25 -8.00 2.20
CA VAL A 55 -10.00 -9.09 3.17
C VAL A 55 -8.79 -9.93 2.76
N LEU A 56 -8.68 -10.28 1.48
CA LEU A 56 -7.53 -11.04 0.97
C LEU A 56 -6.22 -10.24 1.09
N MET A 57 -6.27 -8.92 0.90
CA MET A 57 -5.10 -8.04 1.03
C MET A 57 -4.61 -7.89 2.48
N MET A 58 -5.47 -8.12 3.48
CA MET A 58 -5.04 -8.15 4.90
C MET A 58 -4.03 -9.27 5.18
N GLY A 59 -3.96 -10.30 4.33
CA GLY A 59 -2.92 -11.33 4.44
C GLY A 59 -1.50 -10.77 4.34
N ALA A 60 -1.28 -9.63 3.67
CA ALA A 60 0.04 -9.00 3.64
C ALA A 60 0.48 -8.49 5.03
N VAL A 61 -0.48 -8.15 5.90
CA VAL A 61 -0.22 -7.66 7.26
C VAL A 61 0.36 -8.76 8.14
N THR A 62 0.03 -10.03 7.89
CA THR A 62 0.58 -11.15 8.69
C THR A 62 2.07 -11.38 8.47
N GLY A 63 2.66 -10.80 7.41
CA GLY A 63 4.10 -10.83 7.18
C GLY A 63 4.90 -9.85 8.05
N ILE A 64 4.22 -8.99 8.82
CA ILE A 64 4.85 -8.00 9.70
C ILE A 64 5.23 -8.67 11.02
N ASN A 65 6.45 -8.44 11.50
CA ASN A 65 6.89 -8.93 12.80
C ASN A 65 6.31 -8.07 13.93
N PHE A 66 5.16 -8.49 14.47
CA PHE A 66 4.49 -7.79 15.57
C PHE A 66 5.16 -7.99 16.94
N ASP A 67 6.12 -8.92 17.07
CA ASP A 67 6.86 -9.13 18.32
C ASP A 67 7.93 -8.05 18.53
N ASP A 68 8.44 -7.43 17.46
CA ASP A 68 9.35 -6.27 17.56
C ASP A 68 8.53 -4.96 17.55
N PHE A 69 8.48 -4.28 18.69
CA PHE A 69 7.80 -2.99 18.83
C PHE A 69 8.29 -1.94 17.82
N THR A 70 9.56 -2.01 17.42
CA THR A 70 10.16 -1.07 16.46
C THR A 70 9.64 -1.24 15.03
N GLU A 71 9.03 -2.39 14.72
CA GLU A 71 8.35 -2.66 13.45
C GLU A 71 6.83 -2.58 13.60
N ALA A 72 6.30 -3.12 14.70
CA ALA A 72 4.88 -3.16 15.01
C ALA A 72 4.24 -1.78 15.11
N PHE A 73 4.90 -0.83 15.81
CA PHE A 73 4.34 0.50 16.04
C PHE A 73 4.23 1.35 14.75
N PRO A 74 5.28 1.46 13.91
CA PRO A 74 5.16 2.11 12.61
C PRO A 74 4.15 1.45 11.67
N ALA A 75 4.09 0.12 11.65
CA ALA A 75 3.11 -0.62 10.86
C ALA A 75 1.67 -0.31 11.29
N PHE A 76 1.42 -0.32 12.61
CA PHE A 76 0.13 0.02 13.18
C PHE A 76 -0.29 1.45 12.84
N LEU A 77 0.61 2.43 13.00
CA LEU A 77 0.35 3.83 12.61
C LEU A 77 -0.01 3.92 11.12
N THR A 78 0.74 3.24 10.27
CA THR A 78 0.49 3.24 8.82
C THR A 78 -0.92 2.74 8.50
N ILE A 79 -1.32 1.60 9.05
CA ILE A 79 -2.63 0.98 8.81
C ILE A 79 -3.76 1.83 9.39
N ALA A 80 -3.59 2.38 10.60
CA ALA A 80 -4.62 3.16 11.27
C ALA A 80 -4.82 4.55 10.64
N PHE A 81 -3.75 5.23 10.22
CA PHE A 81 -3.86 6.58 9.68
C PHE A 81 -4.37 6.62 8.23
N MET A 82 -4.26 5.55 7.45
CA MET A 82 -4.86 5.51 6.10
C MET A 82 -6.38 5.82 6.10
N PRO A 83 -7.23 5.11 6.87
CA PRO A 83 -8.65 5.42 6.95
C PRO A 83 -8.91 6.76 7.67
N PHE A 84 -8.16 7.10 8.71
CA PHE A 84 -8.38 8.37 9.43
C PHE A 84 -8.07 9.61 8.60
N THR A 85 -7.09 9.53 7.71
CA THR A 85 -6.73 10.64 6.81
C THR A 85 -7.47 10.58 5.48
N TYR A 86 -8.30 9.55 5.26
CA TYR A 86 -8.94 9.25 3.98
C TYR A 86 -7.94 9.22 2.79
N SER A 87 -6.66 8.95 3.08
CA SER A 87 -5.56 9.05 2.12
C SER A 87 -4.52 7.97 2.38
N ILE A 88 -4.36 7.08 1.41
CA ILE A 88 -3.34 6.02 1.45
C ILE A 88 -1.94 6.64 1.52
N ALA A 89 -1.68 7.68 0.72
CA ALA A 89 -0.40 8.36 0.68
C ALA A 89 -0.03 8.99 2.03
N SER A 90 -1.01 9.61 2.70
CA SER A 90 -0.84 10.23 4.01
C SER A 90 -0.54 9.20 5.10
N GLY A 91 -1.25 8.08 5.12
CA GLY A 91 -0.95 6.98 6.04
C GLY A 91 0.44 6.38 5.83
N ILE A 92 0.84 6.14 4.57
CA ILE A 92 2.18 5.63 4.22
C ILE A 92 3.28 6.61 4.67
N ALA A 93 3.09 7.90 4.44
CA ALA A 93 4.05 8.93 4.85
C ALA A 93 4.28 8.95 6.37
N ILE A 94 3.21 8.82 7.17
CA ILE A 94 3.31 8.71 8.63
C ILE A 94 4.09 7.44 9.03
N GLY A 95 3.89 6.34 8.30
CA GLY A 95 4.69 5.13 8.42
C GLY A 95 6.19 5.35 8.19
N PHE A 96 6.53 6.00 7.07
CA PHE A 96 7.92 6.32 6.74
C PHE A 96 8.57 7.28 7.72
N ILE A 97 7.81 8.19 8.33
CA ILE A 97 8.34 9.10 9.36
C ILE A 97 8.56 8.33 10.67
N SER A 98 7.56 7.55 11.11
CA SER A 98 7.61 6.86 12.40
C SER A 98 8.64 5.74 12.46
N TYR A 99 8.87 5.00 11.38
CA TYR A 99 9.81 3.87 11.35
C TYR A 99 11.26 4.23 11.74
N PRO A 100 11.94 5.16 11.07
CA PRO A 100 13.29 5.56 11.47
C PRO A 100 13.30 6.24 12.84
N ILE A 101 12.28 7.03 13.21
CA ILE A 101 12.21 7.67 14.54
C ILE A 101 12.21 6.63 15.65
N VAL A 102 11.37 5.60 15.54
CA VAL A 102 11.26 4.55 16.55
C VAL A 102 12.54 3.71 16.62
N LYS A 103 13.14 3.35 15.48
CA LYS A 103 14.44 2.64 15.42
C LYS A 103 15.60 3.49 15.97
N LEU A 104 15.59 4.81 15.76
CA LEU A 104 16.57 5.74 16.33
C LEU A 104 16.47 5.77 17.87
N VAL A 105 15.27 5.98 18.41
CA VAL A 105 15.04 6.06 19.86
C VAL A 105 15.34 4.73 20.56
N SER A 106 15.10 3.61 19.87
CA SER A 106 15.36 2.26 20.39
C SER A 106 16.83 1.83 20.28
N GLY A 107 17.74 2.72 19.84
CA GLY A 107 19.17 2.42 19.70
C GLY A 107 19.54 1.54 18.49
N LYS A 108 18.55 1.12 17.68
CA LYS A 108 18.70 0.29 16.47
C LYS A 108 18.90 1.12 15.18
N ALA A 109 19.44 2.33 15.31
CA ALA A 109 19.62 3.29 14.22
C ALA A 109 20.33 2.74 12.97
N LYS A 110 21.31 1.83 13.18
CA LYS A 110 22.14 1.24 12.12
C LYS A 110 21.44 0.15 11.30
N GLU A 111 20.32 -0.38 11.79
CA GLU A 111 19.53 -1.39 11.05
C GLU A 111 18.68 -0.76 9.95
N VAL A 112 18.48 0.56 9.99
CA VAL A 112 17.69 1.29 9.02
C VAL A 112 18.59 1.75 7.88
N ASN A 113 18.23 1.38 6.65
CA ASN A 113 18.94 1.86 5.45
C ASN A 113 18.81 3.39 5.33
N TRP A 114 19.89 4.07 4.94
CA TRP A 114 19.93 5.52 4.70
C TRP A 114 18.76 6.02 3.82
N PHE A 115 18.36 5.25 2.81
CA PHE A 115 17.23 5.60 1.93
C PHE A 115 15.91 5.83 2.70
N ILE A 116 15.67 5.11 3.79
CA ILE A 116 14.45 5.26 4.59
C ILE A 116 14.45 6.60 5.34
N TYR A 117 15.62 7.08 5.79
CA TYR A 117 15.75 8.41 6.39
C TYR A 117 15.48 9.52 5.36
N VAL A 118 15.91 9.33 4.11
CA VAL A 118 15.59 10.27 3.02
C VAL A 118 14.08 10.30 2.74
N LEU A 119 13.43 9.13 2.65
CA LEU A 119 11.98 9.02 2.47
C LEU A 119 11.21 9.65 3.63
N ALA A 120 11.68 9.46 4.86
CA ALA A 120 11.12 10.09 6.04
C ALA A 120 11.23 11.62 5.97
N ALA A 121 12.39 12.15 5.58
CA ALA A 121 12.59 13.60 5.44
C ALA A 121 11.68 14.20 4.36
N ILE A 122 11.55 13.55 3.19
CA ILE A 122 10.64 13.98 2.12
C ILE A 122 9.18 13.97 2.61
N SER A 123 8.78 12.90 3.30
CA SER A 123 7.43 12.76 3.87
C SER A 123 7.14 13.86 4.89
N LEU A 124 8.14 14.23 5.70
CA LEU A 124 8.03 15.26 6.72
C LEU A 124 7.90 16.66 6.10
N ILE A 125 8.64 16.95 5.03
CA ILE A 125 8.51 18.20 4.26
C ILE A 125 7.13 18.30 3.62
N HIS A 126 6.60 17.20 3.06
CA HIS A 126 5.27 17.18 2.46
C HIS A 126 4.16 17.46 3.49
N PHE A 127 4.29 16.94 4.72
CA PHE A 127 3.32 17.14 5.79
C PHE A 127 3.43 18.48 6.51
N PHE A 128 4.57 19.16 6.42
CA PHE A 128 4.83 20.42 7.13
C PHE A 128 3.79 21.53 6.85
N PRO A 129 3.39 21.80 5.58
CA PRO A 129 2.35 22.80 5.28
C PRO A 129 0.96 22.40 5.80
N GLN A 130 0.63 21.10 5.73
CA GLN A 130 -0.63 20.57 6.22
C GLN A 130 -0.74 20.69 7.75
N ILE A 131 0.35 20.42 8.48
CA ILE A 131 0.39 20.56 9.94
C ILE A 131 0.25 22.03 10.36
N ILE A 132 0.92 22.95 9.66
CA ILE A 132 0.82 24.39 9.94
C ILE A 132 -0.62 24.89 9.75
N SER A 133 -1.31 24.46 8.68
CA SER A 133 -2.72 24.79 8.43
C SER A 133 -3.69 24.22 9.47
N TRP A 134 -3.30 23.22 10.26
CA TRP A 134 -4.13 22.69 11.35
C TRP A 134 -3.89 23.43 12.67
N ILE A 135 -2.75 24.10 12.81
CA ILE A 135 -2.33 24.80 14.04
C ILE A 135 -2.71 26.29 13.98
N PHE A 136 -2.80 26.89 12.79
CA PHE A 136 -3.20 28.27 12.53
C PHE A 136 -4.49 28.32 11.71
#